data_AF-A0A815B576-F1
#
_entry.id   AF-A0A815B576-F1
#
_cell.length_a   1.000
_cell.length_b   1.000
_cell.length_c   1.000
_cell.angle_alpha   90.00
_cell.angle_beta   90.00
_cell.angle_gamma   90.00
#
_symmetry.space_group_name_H-M   'P 1'
#
loop_
_entity.id
_entity.type
_entity.pdbx_description
1 polymer ?
#
loop_
_entity_poly.entity_id
_entity_poly.type
_entity_poly.pdbx_seq_one_letter_code
_entity_poly.pdbx_strand_id
1 'polypeptide(L)'
;MHVILSYLPENVRVEEQAFGRTARNGAQGTGQFILLVDKSIYEEMYDLNQYTNEQKQNKLENLADAIIEKEKILRDNEEAARLSELKQKNILHLEAEEELFTKFNHFKSTISKTIFKPLFNDKPEKSQQKFIDAFENILKNRWAFWLDKAKEEIDTIENFQQKLNLLNKFDSSFIENLNQLLHNSSFKDLLSKFINQPEEATHIGKVCLSENEISMAKLCFEKGIEYGDISGFSHIALAYCIITLKKKTGEDIKKQSRRELKQALCSLELIKQNLMSNLKIAELLSQSATADILQKISSKENFYQDQITGKLEVIGLQLHYLRQAVRDTVESFDFILHAKDRQNLTKEDDEKRRKII
;
A
#
# COMPACT_ATOMS: atom_id res chain seq x y z
N MET A 1 -20.01 -50.63 -0.25
CA MET A 1 -18.69 -49.95 -0.28
C MET A 1 -18.27 -49.75 1.17
N HIS A 2 -17.01 -50.04 1.51
CA HIS A 2 -16.49 -49.88 2.87
C HIS A 2 -15.38 -48.82 2.87
N VAL A 3 -15.37 -47.92 3.86
CA VAL A 3 -14.32 -46.91 4.04
C VAL A 3 -13.61 -47.16 5.37
N ILE A 4 -12.28 -47.21 5.31
CA ILE A 4 -11.44 -47.30 6.49
C ILE A 4 -10.71 -45.97 6.63
N LEU A 5 -10.87 -45.32 7.78
CA LEU A 5 -10.11 -44.13 8.15
C LEU A 5 -9.00 -44.55 9.12
N SER A 6 -7.75 -44.46 8.66
CA SER A 6 -6.56 -44.77 9.48
C SER A 6 -6.09 -43.60 10.35
N TYR A 7 -6.94 -42.59 10.52
CA TYR A 7 -6.70 -41.38 11.28
C TYR A 7 -8.04 -40.78 11.70
N LEU A 8 -8.03 -39.93 12.71
CA LEU A 8 -9.19 -39.13 13.09
C LEU A 8 -9.16 -37.81 12.29
N PRO A 9 -10.14 -37.55 11.42
CA PRO A 9 -10.20 -36.29 10.68
C PRO A 9 -10.34 -35.09 11.62
N GLU A 10 -9.76 -33.95 11.23
CA GLU A 10 -9.70 -32.72 12.05
C GLU A 10 -11.07 -32.14 12.46
N ASN A 11 -12.12 -32.42 11.69
CA ASN A 11 -13.48 -32.00 12.04
C ASN A 11 -14.53 -32.99 11.51
N VAL A 12 -15.72 -32.91 12.11
CA VAL A 12 -16.87 -33.78 11.81
C VAL A 12 -17.29 -33.75 10.34
N ARG A 13 -17.15 -32.61 9.65
CA ARG A 13 -17.54 -32.49 8.24
C ARG A 13 -16.70 -33.40 7.34
N VAL A 14 -15.39 -33.49 7.59
CA VAL A 14 -14.50 -34.35 6.79
C VAL A 14 -14.82 -35.82 7.04
N GLU A 15 -15.14 -36.19 8.29
CA GLU A 15 -15.61 -37.52 8.66
C GLU A 15 -16.91 -37.90 7.95
N GLU A 16 -17.93 -37.04 8.02
CA GLU A 16 -19.22 -37.24 7.35
C GLU A 16 -19.08 -37.33 5.84
N GLN A 17 -18.19 -36.54 5.23
CA GLN A 17 -17.92 -36.63 3.79
C GLN A 17 -17.24 -37.94 3.42
N ALA A 18 -16.32 -38.42 4.24
CA ALA A 18 -15.62 -39.69 4.02
C ALA A 18 -16.58 -40.88 4.11
N PHE A 19 -17.39 -40.95 5.17
CA PHE A 19 -18.37 -42.01 5.33
C PHE A 19 -19.57 -41.85 4.37
N GLY A 20 -19.98 -40.61 4.08
CA GLY A 20 -21.07 -40.31 3.13
C GLY A 20 -20.78 -40.80 1.70
N ARG A 21 -19.50 -40.91 1.30
CA ARG A 21 -19.11 -41.52 0.01
C ARG A 21 -19.48 -42.99 -0.12
N THR A 22 -19.69 -43.69 1.00
CA THR A 22 -20.03 -45.12 1.03
C THR A 22 -21.50 -45.41 0.74
N ALA A 23 -22.38 -44.44 0.98
CA ALA A 23 -23.81 -44.53 0.69
C ALA A 23 -24.07 -44.11 -0.77
N ARG A 24 -24.06 -45.09 -1.68
CA ARG A 24 -24.42 -44.89 -3.10
C ARG A 24 -25.65 -45.74 -3.45
N ASN A 25 -26.55 -45.17 -4.24
CA ASN A 25 -27.77 -45.82 -4.72
C ASN A 25 -28.72 -46.34 -3.61
N GLY A 26 -28.82 -45.61 -2.49
CA GLY A 26 -29.73 -45.96 -1.39
C GLY A 26 -29.30 -47.15 -0.52
N ALA A 27 -28.16 -47.78 -0.83
CA ALA A 27 -27.58 -48.82 0.02
C ALA A 27 -26.79 -48.19 1.18
N GLN A 28 -26.94 -48.74 2.39
CA GLN A 28 -26.11 -48.38 3.53
C GLN A 28 -24.66 -48.80 3.25
N GLY A 29 -23.76 -47.82 3.19
CA GLY A 29 -22.33 -48.08 3.22
C GLY A 29 -21.84 -48.32 4.65
N THR A 30 -20.66 -48.89 4.79
CA THR A 30 -20.05 -49.16 6.11
C THR A 30 -18.72 -48.44 6.24
N GLY A 31 -18.38 -48.04 7.47
CA GLY A 31 -17.16 -47.31 7.77
C GLY A 31 -16.51 -47.83 9.04
N GLN A 32 -15.18 -47.84 9.09
CA GLN A 32 -14.43 -48.21 10.29
C GLN A 32 -13.24 -47.27 10.51
N PHE A 33 -12.92 -47.04 11.78
CA PHE A 33 -11.71 -46.34 12.18
C PHE A 33 -10.60 -47.32 12.56
N ILE A 34 -9.37 -46.95 12.22
CA ILE A 34 -8.15 -47.53 12.77
C ILE A 34 -7.34 -46.35 13.31
N LEU A 35 -7.39 -46.14 14.61
CA LEU A 35 -6.70 -45.02 15.26
C LEU A 35 -5.44 -45.52 15.97
N LEU A 36 -4.36 -44.78 15.82
CA LEU A 36 -3.20 -44.92 16.69
C LEU A 36 -3.42 -44.02 17.91
N VAL A 37 -3.57 -44.65 19.07
CA VAL A 37 -3.78 -43.96 20.36
C VAL A 37 -2.66 -44.30 21.34
N ASP A 38 -2.38 -43.38 22.26
CA ASP A 38 -1.48 -43.66 23.37
C ASP A 38 -2.20 -44.55 24.40
N LYS A 39 -1.80 -45.82 24.47
CA LYS A 39 -2.41 -46.81 25.36
C LYS A 39 -2.33 -46.39 26.83
N SER A 40 -1.28 -45.69 27.24
CA SER A 40 -1.08 -45.32 28.65
C SER A 40 -2.19 -44.42 29.19
N ILE A 41 -2.68 -43.48 28.36
CA ILE A 41 -3.78 -42.57 28.69
C ILE A 41 -5.06 -43.36 29.02
N TYR A 42 -5.35 -44.38 28.21
CA TYR A 42 -6.56 -45.18 28.34
C TYR A 42 -6.44 -46.26 29.41
N GLU A 43 -5.25 -46.82 29.62
CA GLU A 43 -4.98 -47.73 30.73
C GLU A 43 -5.19 -47.06 32.09
N GLU A 44 -4.79 -45.79 32.23
CA GLU A 44 -5.06 -44.98 33.41
C GLU A 44 -6.55 -44.61 33.51
N MET A 45 -7.15 -44.09 32.43
CA MET A 45 -8.55 -43.65 32.42
C MET A 45 -9.55 -44.75 32.78
N TYR A 46 -9.26 -46.00 32.43
CA TYR A 46 -10.12 -47.16 32.70
C TYR A 46 -9.61 -48.06 33.84
N ASP A 47 -8.67 -47.58 34.68
CA ASP A 47 -8.12 -48.30 35.83
C ASP A 47 -7.65 -49.73 35.49
N LEU A 48 -6.95 -49.86 34.37
CA LEU A 48 -6.49 -51.16 33.84
C LEU A 48 -5.16 -51.61 34.45
N ASN A 49 -4.51 -50.78 35.25
CA ASN A 49 -3.18 -51.02 35.83
C ASN A 49 -3.11 -52.27 36.73
N GLN A 50 -4.25 -52.73 37.24
CA GLN A 50 -4.37 -53.96 38.03
C GLN A 50 -4.37 -55.26 37.21
N TYR A 51 -4.43 -55.18 35.88
CA TYR A 51 -4.48 -56.35 34.99
C TYR A 51 -3.10 -56.67 34.39
N THR A 52 -2.90 -57.95 34.06
CA THR A 52 -1.73 -58.40 33.29
C THR A 52 -1.77 -57.83 31.86
N ASN A 53 -0.62 -57.77 31.19
CA ASN A 53 -0.52 -57.18 29.84
C ASN A 53 -1.47 -57.82 28.81
N GLU A 54 -1.67 -59.13 28.86
CA GLU A 54 -2.59 -59.84 27.95
C GLU A 54 -4.06 -59.49 28.25
N GLN A 55 -4.42 -59.36 29.53
CA GLN A 55 -5.76 -58.94 29.95
C GLN A 55 -6.03 -57.46 29.63
N LYS A 56 -5.02 -56.59 29.76
CA LYS A 56 -5.10 -55.18 29.34
C LYS A 56 -5.40 -55.08 27.86
N GLN A 57 -4.67 -55.82 27.02
CA GLN A 57 -4.86 -55.82 25.57
C GLN A 57 -6.29 -56.26 25.18
N ASN A 58 -6.77 -57.39 25.71
CA ASN A 58 -8.14 -57.84 25.45
C ASN A 58 -9.21 -56.85 25.93
N LYS A 59 -8.98 -56.18 27.07
CA LYS A 59 -9.90 -55.14 27.57
C LYS A 59 -9.90 -53.90 26.70
N LEU A 60 -8.73 -53.44 26.25
CA LEU A 60 -8.60 -52.29 25.35
C LEU A 60 -9.27 -52.56 23.99
N GLU A 61 -9.14 -53.79 23.46
CA GLU A 61 -9.84 -54.20 22.24
C GLU A 61 -11.36 -54.15 22.40
N ASN A 62 -11.88 -54.61 23.54
CA ASN A 62 -13.31 -54.51 23.86
C ASN A 62 -13.77 -53.05 24.09
N LEU A 63 -12.84 -52.13 24.38
CA LEU A 63 -13.11 -50.70 24.58
C LEU A 63 -12.84 -49.87 23.32
N ALA A 64 -12.46 -50.48 22.19
CA ALA A 64 -12.04 -49.75 21.00
C ALA A 64 -13.07 -48.72 20.52
N ASP A 65 -14.36 -49.09 20.48
CA ASP A 65 -15.45 -48.17 20.10
C ASP A 65 -15.61 -47.01 21.08
N ALA A 66 -15.46 -47.26 22.39
CA ALA A 66 -15.53 -46.24 23.43
C ALA A 66 -14.33 -45.28 23.37
N ILE A 67 -13.14 -45.80 23.05
CA ILE A 67 -11.92 -45.01 22.84
C ILE A 67 -12.08 -44.11 21.60
N ILE A 68 -12.58 -44.66 20.49
CA ILE A 68 -12.86 -43.87 19.27
C ILE A 68 -13.85 -42.73 19.56
N GLU A 69 -14.93 -43.02 20.29
CA GLU A 69 -15.91 -42.00 20.66
C GLU A 69 -15.28 -40.93 21.58
N LYS A 70 -14.41 -41.33 22.50
CA LYS A 70 -13.68 -40.40 23.36
C LYS A 70 -12.76 -39.47 22.56
N GLU A 71 -12.00 -40.01 21.62
CA GLU A 71 -11.13 -39.23 20.72
C GLU A 71 -11.94 -38.24 19.88
N LYS A 72 -13.11 -38.63 19.38
CA LYS A 72 -14.03 -37.70 18.68
C LYS A 72 -14.48 -36.55 19.58
N ILE A 73 -14.85 -36.82 20.82
CA ILE A 73 -15.25 -35.79 21.79
C ILE A 73 -14.08 -34.84 22.08
N LEU A 74 -12.86 -35.36 22.24
CA LEU A 74 -11.67 -34.53 22.47
C LEU A 74 -11.42 -33.59 21.29
N ARG A 75 -11.43 -34.12 20.06
CA ARG A 75 -11.35 -33.33 18.84
C ARG A 75 -12.43 -32.26 18.77
N ASP A 76 -13.69 -32.63 18.99
CA ASP A 76 -14.82 -31.69 18.86
C ASP A 76 -14.75 -30.56 19.90
N ASN A 77 -14.25 -30.86 21.11
CA ASN A 77 -14.00 -29.85 22.13
C ASN A 77 -12.83 -28.93 21.77
N GLU A 78 -11.74 -29.47 21.23
CA GLU A 78 -10.58 -28.68 20.78
C GLU A 78 -10.97 -27.76 19.61
N GLU A 79 -11.71 -28.28 18.63
CA GLU A 79 -12.22 -27.50 17.51
C GLU A 79 -13.23 -26.45 17.98
N ALA A 80 -14.11 -26.77 18.94
CA ALA A 80 -15.01 -25.79 19.54
C ALA A 80 -14.25 -24.67 20.27
N ALA A 81 -13.18 -25.00 21.00
CA ALA A 81 -12.33 -24.01 21.66
C ALA A 81 -11.62 -23.11 20.64
N ARG A 82 -11.04 -23.69 19.58
CA ARG A 82 -10.39 -22.96 18.48
C ARG A 82 -11.38 -22.04 17.77
N LEU A 83 -12.57 -22.52 17.43
CA LEU A 83 -13.63 -21.72 16.83
C LEU A 83 -14.12 -20.62 17.77
N SER A 84 -14.19 -20.87 19.07
CA SER A 84 -14.55 -19.87 20.07
C SER A 84 -13.50 -18.76 20.13
N GLU A 85 -12.21 -19.09 20.15
CA GLU A 85 -11.12 -18.11 20.13
C GLU A 85 -11.14 -17.26 18.85
N LEU A 86 -11.28 -17.91 17.69
CA LEU A 86 -11.41 -17.22 16.41
C LEU A 86 -12.64 -16.30 16.40
N LYS A 87 -13.77 -16.75 16.94
CA LYS A 87 -14.97 -15.92 17.04
C LYS A 87 -14.78 -14.74 17.98
N GLN A 88 -14.11 -14.91 19.11
CA GLN A 88 -13.96 -13.84 20.09
C GLN A 88 -12.97 -12.76 19.63
N LYS A 89 -11.81 -13.16 19.09
CA LYS A 89 -10.76 -12.22 18.68
C LYS A 89 -10.99 -11.66 17.27
N ASN A 90 -11.20 -12.54 16.28
CA ASN A 90 -11.20 -12.10 14.89
C ASN A 90 -12.50 -11.41 14.49
N ILE A 91 -13.65 -11.75 15.10
CA ILE A 91 -14.90 -11.05 14.76
C ILE A 91 -14.82 -9.60 15.22
N LEU A 92 -14.34 -9.34 16.44
CA LEU A 92 -14.23 -7.96 16.94
C LEU A 92 -13.26 -7.12 16.11
N HIS A 93 -12.13 -7.72 15.70
CA HIS A 93 -11.20 -7.10 14.77
C HIS A 93 -11.87 -6.75 13.42
N LEU A 94 -12.49 -7.75 12.77
CA LEU A 94 -13.16 -7.56 11.48
C LEU A 94 -14.29 -6.53 11.55
N GLU A 95 -15.08 -6.55 12.61
CA GLU A 95 -16.12 -5.55 12.83
C GLU A 95 -15.54 -4.14 13.01
N ALA A 96 -14.42 -4.00 13.73
CA ALA A 96 -13.77 -2.71 13.91
C ALA A 96 -13.25 -2.16 12.57
N GLU A 97 -12.60 -3.00 11.76
CA GLU A 97 -12.12 -2.62 10.42
C GLU A 97 -13.26 -2.22 9.49
N GLU A 98 -14.34 -3.00 9.45
CA GLU A 98 -15.52 -2.73 8.62
C GLU A 98 -16.23 -1.44 9.05
N GLU A 99 -16.34 -1.19 10.36
CA GLU A 99 -16.92 0.05 10.88
C GLU A 99 -16.04 1.26 10.57
N LEU A 100 -14.72 1.16 10.72
CA LEU A 100 -13.78 2.21 10.32
C LEU A 100 -13.89 2.50 8.82
N PHE A 101 -13.94 1.46 7.98
CA PHE A 101 -14.08 1.60 6.54
C PHE A 101 -15.41 2.26 6.16
N THR A 102 -16.50 1.84 6.80
CA THR A 102 -17.84 2.39 6.58
C THR A 102 -17.88 3.87 6.98
N LYS A 103 -17.34 4.22 8.16
CA LYS A 103 -17.25 5.61 8.61
C LYS A 103 -16.40 6.46 7.67
N PHE A 104 -15.24 5.96 7.24
CA PHE A 104 -14.39 6.68 6.29
C PHE A 104 -15.09 6.93 4.95
N ASN A 105 -15.75 5.91 4.39
CA ASN A 105 -16.47 6.07 3.13
C ASN A 105 -17.67 7.02 3.25
N HIS A 106 -18.37 6.97 4.37
CA HIS A 106 -19.44 7.93 4.66
C HIS A 106 -18.88 9.36 4.72
N PHE A 107 -17.81 9.58 5.48
CA PHE A 107 -17.13 10.87 5.57
C PHE A 107 -16.66 11.38 4.20
N LYS A 108 -15.91 10.55 3.45
CA LYS A 108 -15.41 10.87 2.10
C LYS A 108 -16.56 11.24 1.15
N SER A 109 -17.64 10.44 1.15
CA SER A 109 -18.84 10.70 0.32
C SER A 109 -19.51 12.02 0.68
N THR A 110 -19.61 12.33 1.99
CA THR A 110 -20.16 13.59 2.49
C THR A 110 -19.30 14.76 2.03
N ILE A 111 -17.98 14.76 2.30
CA ILE A 111 -17.06 15.83 1.88
C ILE A 111 -17.04 16.02 0.36
N SER A 112 -17.03 14.92 -0.39
CA SER A 112 -17.06 14.95 -1.86
C SER A 112 -18.31 15.69 -2.36
N LYS A 113 -19.48 15.45 -1.75
CA LYS A 113 -20.75 16.11 -2.12
C LYS A 113 -20.88 17.54 -1.60
N THR A 114 -20.44 17.83 -0.37
CA THR A 114 -20.71 19.11 0.30
C THR A 114 -19.62 20.14 0.07
N ILE A 115 -18.39 19.71 -0.25
CA ILE A 115 -17.23 20.60 -0.40
C ILE A 115 -16.67 20.49 -1.81
N PHE A 116 -16.16 19.32 -2.22
CA PHE A 116 -15.39 19.21 -3.46
C PHE A 116 -16.24 19.43 -4.71
N LYS A 117 -17.45 18.85 -4.78
CA LYS A 117 -18.37 19.10 -5.91
C LYS A 117 -18.68 20.59 -6.07
N PRO A 118 -19.22 21.29 -5.04
CA PRO A 118 -19.49 22.73 -5.11
C PRO A 118 -18.32 23.60 -5.55
N LEU A 119 -17.08 23.26 -5.14
CA LEU A 119 -15.87 24.00 -5.51
C LEU A 119 -15.61 24.07 -7.02
N PHE A 120 -16.11 23.10 -7.79
CA PHE A 120 -15.84 22.94 -9.22
C PHE A 120 -17.13 22.82 -10.05
N ASN A 121 -18.26 23.29 -9.52
CA ASN A 121 -19.57 23.24 -10.20
C ASN A 121 -19.61 24.05 -11.50
N ASP A 122 -18.70 25.01 -11.68
CA ASP A 122 -18.52 25.78 -12.90
C ASP A 122 -17.88 24.97 -14.05
N LYS A 123 -17.36 23.77 -13.76
CA LYS A 123 -16.58 22.97 -14.70
C LYS A 123 -17.39 21.82 -15.31
N PRO A 124 -17.02 21.33 -16.50
CA PRO A 124 -17.60 20.12 -17.06
C PRO A 124 -17.45 18.94 -16.10
N GLU A 125 -18.44 18.03 -16.07
CA GLU A 125 -18.50 16.89 -15.15
C GLU A 125 -17.21 16.05 -15.16
N LYS A 126 -16.64 15.79 -16.34
CA LYS A 126 -15.38 15.04 -16.49
C LYS A 126 -14.20 15.76 -15.84
N SER A 127 -14.13 17.08 -15.96
CA SER A 127 -13.08 17.91 -15.34
C SER A 127 -13.28 18.01 -13.83
N GLN A 128 -14.52 18.20 -13.39
CA GLN A 128 -14.91 18.18 -11.98
C GLN A 128 -14.48 16.87 -11.32
N GLN A 129 -14.75 15.72 -11.96
CA GLN A 129 -14.38 14.41 -11.42
C GLN A 129 -12.87 14.27 -11.22
N LYS A 130 -12.03 14.77 -12.15
CA LYS A 130 -10.56 14.72 -11.99
C LYS A 130 -10.08 15.50 -10.76
N PHE A 131 -10.66 16.68 -10.50
CA PHE A 131 -10.32 17.44 -9.30
C PHE A 131 -10.76 16.69 -8.04
N ILE A 132 -12.00 16.19 -8.01
CA ILE A 132 -12.53 15.41 -6.89
C ILE A 132 -11.66 14.20 -6.61
N ASP A 133 -11.31 13.42 -7.63
CA ASP A 133 -10.45 12.25 -7.52
C ASP A 133 -9.09 12.60 -6.90
N ALA A 134 -8.52 13.74 -7.28
CA ALA A 134 -7.24 14.20 -6.74
C ALA A 134 -7.32 14.53 -5.24
N PHE A 135 -8.38 15.22 -4.80
CA PHE A 135 -8.60 15.48 -3.37
C PHE A 135 -8.98 14.21 -2.60
N GLU A 136 -9.77 13.31 -3.18
CA GLU A 136 -10.12 12.03 -2.56
C GLU A 136 -8.88 11.13 -2.39
N ASN A 137 -7.94 11.15 -3.33
CA ASN A 137 -6.68 10.42 -3.18
C ASN A 137 -5.84 10.94 -2.01
N ILE A 138 -5.85 12.24 -1.74
CA ILE A 138 -5.22 12.80 -0.55
C ILE A 138 -5.90 12.29 0.72
N LEU A 139 -7.24 12.26 0.76
CA LEU A 139 -7.98 11.68 1.89
C LEU A 139 -7.65 10.19 2.11
N LYS A 140 -7.56 9.41 1.03
CA LYS A 140 -7.17 7.99 1.08
C LYS A 140 -5.77 7.82 1.64
N ASN A 141 -4.81 8.63 1.20
CA ASN A 141 -3.43 8.56 1.73
C ASN A 141 -3.39 8.89 3.22
N ARG A 142 -4.13 9.91 3.67
CA ARG A 142 -4.21 10.26 5.10
C ARG A 142 -4.87 9.16 5.91
N TRP A 143 -5.92 8.54 5.38
CA TRP A 143 -6.55 7.39 6.02
C TRP A 143 -5.59 6.21 6.13
N ALA A 144 -4.82 5.91 5.07
CA ALA A 144 -3.79 4.87 5.11
C ALA A 144 -2.75 5.15 6.20
N PHE A 145 -2.22 6.39 6.29
CA PHE A 145 -1.29 6.76 7.35
C PHE A 145 -1.90 6.69 8.77
N TRP A 146 -3.20 6.98 8.90
CA TRP A 146 -3.89 6.84 10.18
C TRP A 146 -4.04 5.36 10.55
N LEU A 147 -4.41 4.50 9.60
CA LEU A 147 -4.49 3.06 9.80
C LEU A 147 -3.14 2.46 10.20
N ASP A 148 -2.06 2.87 9.53
CA ASP A 148 -0.70 2.41 9.87
C ASP A 148 -0.34 2.74 11.32
N LYS A 149 -0.77 3.90 11.83
CA LYS A 149 -0.58 4.30 13.23
C LYS A 149 -1.50 3.54 14.20
N ALA A 150 -2.70 3.20 13.76
CA ALA A 150 -3.71 2.51 14.56
C ALA A 150 -3.57 0.98 14.51
N LYS A 151 -2.67 0.44 13.70
CA LYS A 151 -2.55 -1.00 13.44
C LYS A 151 -2.38 -1.83 14.71
N GLU A 152 -1.50 -1.43 15.62
CA GLU A 152 -1.28 -2.16 16.87
C GLU A 152 -2.53 -2.16 17.77
N GLU A 153 -3.26 -1.05 17.80
CA GLU A 153 -4.53 -0.94 18.54
C GLU A 153 -5.64 -1.81 17.90
N ILE A 154 -5.64 -1.96 16.59
CA ILE A 154 -6.55 -2.84 15.85
C ILE A 154 -6.23 -4.31 16.14
N ASP A 155 -4.94 -4.69 16.05
CA ASP A 155 -4.47 -6.06 16.26
C ASP A 155 -4.70 -6.55 17.70
N THR A 156 -4.84 -5.64 18.67
CA THR A 156 -4.99 -5.95 20.11
C THR A 156 -6.43 -5.85 20.63
N ILE A 157 -7.43 -5.74 19.73
CA ILE A 157 -8.84 -5.70 20.15
C ILE A 157 -9.28 -7.07 20.67
N GLU A 158 -9.58 -7.11 21.97
CA GLU A 158 -10.10 -8.30 22.66
C GLU A 158 -11.53 -8.08 23.17
N ASN A 159 -11.98 -6.83 23.28
CA ASN A 159 -13.29 -6.51 23.81
C ASN A 159 -13.95 -5.30 23.13
N PHE A 160 -15.26 -5.18 23.35
CA PHE A 160 -16.09 -4.13 22.77
C PHE A 160 -15.68 -2.71 23.20
N GLN A 161 -15.14 -2.54 24.42
CA GLN A 161 -14.73 -1.22 24.90
C GLN A 161 -13.49 -0.70 24.15
N GLN A 162 -12.51 -1.57 23.87
CA GLN A 162 -11.35 -1.23 23.05
C GLN A 162 -11.76 -0.84 21.63
N LYS A 163 -12.67 -1.60 21.02
CA LYS A 163 -13.29 -1.27 19.72
C LYS A 163 -13.94 0.13 19.76
N LEU A 164 -14.77 0.42 20.75
CA LEU A 164 -15.40 1.74 20.90
C LEU A 164 -14.37 2.87 21.07
N ASN A 165 -13.34 2.65 21.88
CA ASN A 165 -12.28 3.64 22.08
C ASN A 165 -11.55 3.94 20.77
N LEU A 166 -11.24 2.92 19.97
CA LEU A 166 -10.64 3.08 18.65
C LEU A 166 -11.54 3.88 17.71
N LEU A 167 -12.84 3.59 17.67
CA LEU A 167 -13.81 4.30 16.83
C LEU A 167 -13.97 5.77 17.26
N ASN A 168 -14.01 6.04 18.57
CA ASN A 168 -14.06 7.40 19.09
C ASN A 168 -12.75 8.16 18.82
N LYS A 169 -11.61 7.47 18.87
CA LYS A 169 -10.32 8.02 18.46
C LYS A 169 -10.31 8.35 16.98
N PHE A 170 -10.87 7.51 16.12
CA PHE A 170 -11.01 7.83 14.70
C PHE A 170 -11.86 9.09 14.49
N ASP A 171 -13.01 9.19 15.15
CA ASP A 171 -13.87 10.36 15.02
C ASP A 171 -13.15 11.65 15.47
N SER A 172 -12.55 11.65 16.65
CA SER A 172 -11.89 12.84 17.23
C SER A 172 -10.54 13.19 16.57
N SER A 173 -9.67 12.20 16.32
CA SER A 173 -8.32 12.46 15.80
C SER A 173 -8.27 12.63 14.29
N PHE A 174 -9.19 11.98 13.56
CA PHE A 174 -9.18 11.98 12.10
C PHE A 174 -10.34 12.81 11.53
N ILE A 175 -11.59 12.44 11.82
CA ILE A 175 -12.77 13.08 11.20
C ILE A 175 -12.89 14.54 11.63
N GLU A 176 -12.87 14.83 12.94
CA GLU A 176 -13.00 16.19 13.46
C GLU A 176 -11.85 17.08 13.00
N ASN A 177 -10.62 16.57 13.04
CA ASN A 177 -9.45 17.29 12.55
C ASN A 177 -9.62 17.68 11.06
N LEU A 178 -9.97 16.72 10.20
CA LEU A 178 -10.16 17.00 8.78
C LEU A 178 -11.36 17.91 8.52
N ASN A 179 -12.47 17.76 9.26
CA ASN A 179 -13.61 18.66 9.17
C ASN A 179 -13.21 20.11 9.49
N GLN A 180 -12.39 20.33 10.52
CA GLN A 180 -11.90 21.67 10.85
C GLN A 180 -11.05 22.28 9.73
N LEU A 181 -10.22 21.46 9.07
CA LEU A 181 -9.38 21.91 7.94
C LEU A 181 -10.21 22.20 6.67
N LEU A 182 -11.34 21.53 6.50
CA LEU A 182 -12.16 21.59 5.28
C LEU A 182 -13.34 22.58 5.38
N HIS A 183 -13.77 22.94 6.58
CA HIS A 183 -14.96 23.76 6.81
C HIS A 183 -14.96 25.10 6.03
N ASN A 184 -16.00 25.32 5.21
CA ASN A 184 -16.21 26.53 4.39
C ASN A 184 -14.98 26.97 3.56
N SER A 185 -14.22 26.01 3.05
CA SER A 185 -12.94 26.32 2.39
C SER A 185 -13.12 26.65 0.92
N SER A 186 -12.65 27.82 0.48
CA SER A 186 -12.36 28.06 -0.93
C SER A 186 -11.17 27.21 -1.40
N PHE A 187 -10.91 27.14 -2.71
CA PHE A 187 -9.74 26.43 -3.23
C PHE A 187 -8.43 26.92 -2.58
N LYS A 188 -8.30 28.23 -2.36
CA LYS A 188 -7.12 28.81 -1.71
C LYS A 188 -7.02 28.44 -0.23
N ASP A 189 -8.15 28.33 0.46
CA ASP A 189 -8.18 27.86 1.85
C ASP A 189 -7.78 26.39 1.93
N LEU A 190 -8.27 25.54 1.01
CA LEU A 190 -7.86 24.15 0.92
C LEU A 190 -6.35 24.02 0.68
N LEU A 191 -5.78 24.81 -0.24
CA LEU A 191 -4.34 24.79 -0.50
C LEU A 191 -3.47 25.25 0.69
N SER A 192 -4.04 25.99 1.64
CA SER A 192 -3.27 26.55 2.76
C SER A 192 -3.46 25.79 4.07
N LYS A 193 -4.65 25.24 4.29
CA LYS A 193 -5.03 24.54 5.53
C LYS A 193 -5.04 23.03 5.34
N PHE A 194 -5.68 22.57 4.27
CA PHE A 194 -5.85 21.14 4.04
C PHE A 194 -4.59 20.54 3.43
N ILE A 195 -4.07 21.09 2.34
CA ILE A 195 -2.82 20.64 1.71
C ILE A 195 -1.64 21.07 2.57
N ASN A 196 -0.79 20.11 2.96
CA ASN A 196 0.32 20.40 3.87
C ASN A 196 1.62 19.65 3.52
N GLN A 197 1.64 18.90 2.42
CA GLN A 197 2.83 18.25 1.89
C GLN A 197 3.14 18.73 0.46
N PRO A 198 4.42 18.78 0.05
CA PRO A 198 4.79 19.21 -1.29
C PRO A 198 4.25 18.28 -2.38
N GLU A 199 4.13 16.98 -2.13
CA GLU A 199 3.61 15.99 -3.08
C GLU A 199 2.10 16.18 -3.33
N GLU A 200 1.34 16.48 -2.28
CA GLU A 200 -0.09 16.77 -2.36
C GLU A 200 -0.32 18.02 -3.23
N ALA A 201 0.43 19.10 -2.95
CA ALA A 201 0.35 20.34 -3.71
C ALA A 201 0.74 20.13 -5.19
N THR A 202 1.80 19.36 -5.43
CA THR A 202 2.27 19.03 -6.78
C THR A 202 1.25 18.18 -7.54
N HIS A 203 0.59 17.22 -6.88
CA HIS A 203 -0.44 16.37 -7.47
C HIS A 203 -1.64 17.21 -7.95
N ILE A 204 -2.18 18.08 -7.09
CA ILE A 204 -3.26 18.99 -7.46
C ILE A 204 -2.81 19.94 -8.58
N GLY A 205 -1.59 20.48 -8.51
CA GLY A 205 -1.04 21.35 -9.54
C GLY A 205 -0.97 20.68 -10.91
N LYS A 206 -0.60 19.39 -11.00
CA LYS A 206 -0.62 18.62 -12.25
C LYS A 206 -2.04 18.47 -12.81
N VAL A 207 -3.03 18.23 -11.95
CA VAL A 207 -4.44 18.16 -12.38
C VAL A 207 -4.91 19.51 -12.90
N CYS A 208 -4.61 20.61 -12.19
CA CYS A 208 -4.89 21.96 -12.68
C CYS A 208 -4.27 22.23 -14.05
N LEU A 209 -3.01 21.82 -14.29
CA LEU A 209 -2.36 21.95 -15.60
C LEU A 209 -3.10 21.15 -16.69
N SER A 210 -3.49 19.91 -16.39
CA SER A 210 -4.21 19.05 -17.35
C SER A 210 -5.58 19.60 -17.74
N GLU A 211 -6.20 20.39 -16.86
CA GLU A 211 -7.48 21.06 -17.09
C GLU A 211 -7.32 22.52 -17.54
N ASN A 212 -6.10 22.94 -17.90
CA ASN A 212 -5.78 24.31 -18.33
C ASN A 212 -6.11 25.41 -17.30
N GLU A 213 -6.21 25.05 -16.01
CA GLU A 213 -6.43 25.95 -14.89
C GLU A 213 -5.10 26.55 -14.40
N ILE A 214 -4.43 27.31 -15.28
CA ILE A 214 -3.05 27.76 -15.07
C ILE A 214 -2.90 28.64 -13.81
N SER A 215 -3.92 29.45 -13.47
CA SER A 215 -3.89 30.28 -12.26
C SER A 215 -3.94 29.45 -10.98
N MET A 216 -4.72 28.36 -10.97
CA MET A 216 -4.78 27.43 -9.84
C MET A 216 -3.50 26.60 -9.75
N ALA A 217 -3.01 26.10 -10.89
CA ALA A 217 -1.76 25.35 -10.98
C ALA A 217 -0.59 26.15 -10.41
N LYS A 218 -0.51 27.44 -10.76
CA LYS A 218 0.48 28.37 -10.19
C LYS A 218 0.46 28.38 -8.66
N LEU A 219 -0.72 28.54 -8.05
CA LEU A 219 -0.87 28.56 -6.59
C LEU A 219 -0.44 27.24 -5.95
N CYS A 220 -0.78 26.11 -6.58
CA CYS A 220 -0.36 24.79 -6.12
C CYS A 220 1.17 24.64 -6.09
N PHE A 221 1.87 25.04 -7.16
CA PHE A 221 3.33 24.94 -7.20
C PHE A 221 4.03 25.94 -6.29
N GLU A 222 3.47 27.15 -6.11
CA GLU A 222 3.95 28.09 -5.07
C GLU A 222 3.88 27.45 -3.67
N LYS A 223 2.78 26.74 -3.37
CA LYS A 223 2.64 26.00 -2.12
C LYS A 223 3.56 24.78 -2.02
N GLY A 224 3.77 24.05 -3.11
CA GLY A 224 4.75 22.96 -3.16
C GLY A 224 6.16 23.43 -2.79
N ILE A 225 6.57 24.60 -3.30
CA ILE A 225 7.86 25.22 -2.97
C ILE A 225 7.89 25.66 -1.49
N GLU A 226 6.82 26.27 -0.98
CA GLU A 226 6.70 26.68 0.43
C GLU A 226 6.83 25.49 1.39
N TYR A 227 6.25 24.34 1.04
CA TYR A 227 6.37 23.10 1.80
C TYR A 227 7.70 22.35 1.59
N GLY A 228 8.62 22.92 0.80
CA GLY A 228 9.97 22.40 0.65
C GLY A 228 10.14 21.33 -0.43
N ASP A 229 9.49 21.47 -1.58
CA ASP A 229 9.71 20.57 -2.73
C ASP A 229 11.20 20.51 -3.13
N ILE A 230 11.81 19.36 -2.86
CA ILE A 230 13.22 19.08 -3.15
C ILE A 230 13.41 18.69 -4.63
N SER A 231 12.36 18.22 -5.31
CA SER A 231 12.46 17.67 -6.67
C SER A 231 12.83 18.71 -7.75
N GLY A 232 12.64 19.99 -7.44
CA GLY A 232 12.73 21.09 -8.41
C GLY A 232 11.56 21.12 -9.40
N PHE A 233 10.66 20.14 -9.40
CA PHE A 233 9.53 20.06 -10.31
C PHE A 233 8.58 21.25 -10.13
N SER A 234 8.28 21.63 -8.89
CA SER A 234 7.39 22.78 -8.61
C SER A 234 7.95 24.07 -9.18
N HIS A 235 9.28 24.27 -9.14
CA HIS A 235 9.92 25.43 -9.77
C HIS A 235 9.80 25.41 -11.30
N ILE A 236 9.96 24.25 -11.96
CA ILE A 236 9.79 24.11 -13.41
C ILE A 236 8.34 24.42 -13.80
N ALA A 237 7.38 23.79 -13.11
CA ALA A 237 5.97 23.94 -13.40
C ALA A 237 5.48 25.37 -13.09
N LEU A 238 6.02 26.01 -12.04
CA LEU A 238 5.77 27.41 -11.74
C LEU A 238 6.29 28.34 -12.86
N ALA A 239 7.51 28.09 -13.36
CA ALA A 239 8.06 28.85 -14.48
C ALA A 239 7.15 28.76 -15.73
N TYR A 240 6.65 27.56 -16.03
CA TYR A 240 5.68 27.33 -17.10
C TYR A 240 4.39 28.12 -16.88
N CYS A 241 3.81 28.08 -15.68
CA CYS A 241 2.60 28.84 -15.33
C CYS A 241 2.81 30.35 -15.48
N ILE A 242 3.96 30.88 -15.05
CA ILE A 242 4.28 32.31 -15.15
C ILE A 242 4.35 32.76 -16.61
N ILE A 243 5.01 31.99 -17.47
CA ILE A 243 5.11 32.30 -18.91
C ILE A 243 3.73 32.28 -19.57
N THR A 244 2.92 31.28 -19.22
CA THR A 244 1.60 31.05 -19.83
C THR A 244 0.59 32.13 -19.43
N LEU A 245 0.67 32.65 -18.19
CA LEU A 245 -0.31 33.62 -17.70
C LEU A 245 -0.20 35.04 -18.29
N LYS A 246 0.85 35.41 -19.03
CA LYS A 246 1.00 36.69 -19.78
C LYS A 246 0.47 37.98 -19.09
N LYS A 247 0.52 38.09 -17.75
CA LYS A 247 -0.06 39.22 -16.98
C LYS A 247 0.88 40.42 -16.74
N LYS A 248 2.17 40.31 -17.05
CA LYS A 248 3.20 41.36 -16.84
C LYS A 248 3.93 41.70 -18.15
N THR A 249 4.70 42.79 -18.15
CA THR A 249 5.63 43.15 -19.24
C THR A 249 6.56 41.97 -19.55
N GLY A 250 6.89 41.76 -20.83
CA GLY A 250 7.62 40.57 -21.28
C GLY A 250 8.98 40.36 -20.60
N GLU A 251 9.60 41.41 -20.09
CA GLU A 251 10.92 41.36 -19.45
C GLU A 251 10.85 40.87 -17.99
N ASP A 252 9.86 41.32 -17.22
CA ASP A 252 9.66 40.85 -15.84
C ASP A 252 9.24 39.38 -15.78
N ILE A 253 8.40 38.93 -16.72
CA ILE A 253 8.02 37.52 -16.85
C ILE A 253 9.25 36.65 -17.11
N LYS A 254 10.10 37.05 -18.07
CA LYS A 254 11.34 36.34 -18.40
C LYS A 254 12.30 36.28 -17.22
N LYS A 255 12.44 37.38 -16.48
CA LYS A 255 13.30 37.43 -15.29
C LYS A 255 12.79 36.51 -14.19
N GLN A 256 11.48 36.52 -13.93
CA GLN A 256 10.87 35.68 -12.90
C GLN A 256 10.92 34.20 -13.27
N SER A 257 10.56 33.82 -14.51
CA SER A 257 10.63 32.42 -14.94
C SER A 257 12.06 31.87 -14.94
N ARG A 258 13.04 32.67 -15.38
CA ARG A 258 14.47 32.29 -15.31
C ARG A 258 14.94 32.09 -13.88
N ARG A 259 14.44 32.87 -12.91
CA ARG A 259 14.77 32.67 -11.49
C ARG A 259 14.29 31.31 -11.01
N GLU A 260 13.05 30.95 -11.32
CA GLU A 260 12.49 29.64 -10.95
C GLU A 260 13.24 28.50 -11.63
N LEU A 261 13.54 28.59 -12.92
CA LEU A 261 14.32 27.56 -13.63
C LEU A 261 15.74 27.38 -13.06
N LYS A 262 16.38 28.45 -12.58
CA LYS A 262 17.66 28.36 -11.87
C LYS A 262 17.54 27.63 -10.53
N GLN A 263 16.45 27.86 -9.79
CA GLN A 263 16.19 27.13 -8.54
C GLN A 263 15.96 25.65 -8.82
N ALA A 264 15.16 25.31 -9.83
CA ALA A 264 14.97 23.93 -10.28
C ALA A 264 16.31 23.24 -10.63
N LEU A 265 17.21 23.96 -11.33
CA LEU A 265 18.52 23.47 -11.68
C LEU A 265 19.37 23.18 -10.43
N CYS A 266 19.41 24.08 -9.46
CA CYS A 266 20.11 23.85 -8.19
C CYS A 266 19.56 22.63 -7.45
N SER A 267 18.24 22.49 -7.34
CA SER A 267 17.60 21.36 -6.66
C SER A 267 17.92 20.02 -7.33
N LEU A 268 17.85 19.95 -8.67
CA LEU A 268 18.19 18.74 -9.42
C LEU A 268 19.69 18.41 -9.36
N GLU A 269 20.57 19.41 -9.34
CA GLU A 269 22.00 19.19 -9.13
C GLU A 269 22.29 18.60 -7.75
N LEU A 270 21.61 19.08 -6.71
CA LEU A 270 21.72 18.51 -5.37
C LEU A 270 21.23 17.06 -5.33
N ILE A 271 20.08 16.75 -5.94
CA ILE A 271 19.57 15.37 -6.02
C ILE A 271 20.57 14.48 -6.76
N LYS A 272 21.12 14.95 -7.89
CA LYS A 272 22.14 14.22 -8.65
C LYS A 272 23.36 13.92 -7.78
N GLN A 273 23.87 14.89 -7.02
CA GLN A 273 25.01 14.71 -6.12
C GLN A 273 24.72 13.69 -5.02
N ASN A 274 23.52 13.72 -4.43
CA ASN A 274 23.09 12.76 -3.42
C ASN A 274 23.00 11.33 -3.99
N LEU A 275 22.41 11.18 -5.18
CA LEU A 275 22.30 9.87 -5.85
C LEU A 275 23.67 9.30 -6.24
N MET A 276 24.59 10.13 -6.75
CA MET A 276 25.96 9.69 -7.04
C MET A 276 26.70 9.27 -5.76
N SER A 277 26.51 10.00 -4.66
CA SER A 277 27.07 9.62 -3.35
C SER A 277 26.52 8.27 -2.87
N ASN A 278 25.21 8.07 -2.97
CA ASN A 278 24.57 6.80 -2.60
C ASN A 278 25.03 5.63 -3.46
N LEU A 279 25.21 5.85 -4.78
CA LEU A 279 25.75 4.84 -5.69
C LEU A 279 27.17 4.43 -5.27
N LYS A 280 28.02 5.41 -4.97
CA LYS A 280 29.40 5.16 -4.51
C LYS A 280 29.45 4.42 -3.18
N ILE A 281 28.55 4.73 -2.25
CA ILE A 281 28.45 3.99 -0.98
C ILE A 281 28.01 2.55 -1.25
N ALA A 282 27.01 2.33 -2.10
CA ALA A 282 26.58 0.99 -2.48
C ALA A 282 27.72 0.17 -3.10
N GLU A 283 28.47 0.75 -4.03
CA GLU A 283 29.65 0.10 -4.64
C GLU A 283 30.73 -0.28 -3.61
N LEU A 284 31.01 0.59 -2.63
CA LEU A 284 31.97 0.33 -1.56
C LEU A 284 31.50 -0.79 -0.61
N LEU A 285 30.19 -0.86 -0.33
CA LEU A 285 29.61 -1.93 0.47
C LEU A 285 29.69 -3.28 -0.28
N SER A 286 29.41 -3.30 -1.59
CA SER A 286 29.61 -4.49 -2.42
C SER A 286 31.06 -4.97 -2.41
N GLN A 287 32.03 -4.04 -2.43
CA GLN A 287 33.47 -4.38 -2.44
C GLN A 287 33.99 -4.89 -1.09
N SER A 288 33.32 -4.56 0.02
CA SER A 288 33.72 -4.93 1.38
C SER A 288 32.94 -6.12 1.97
N ALA A 289 31.92 -6.62 1.25
CA ALA A 289 31.13 -7.77 1.67
C ALA A 289 31.88 -9.11 1.51
N THR A 290 31.72 -10.02 2.48
CA THR A 290 32.24 -11.39 2.41
C THR A 290 31.46 -12.24 1.42
N ALA A 291 32.05 -13.35 0.94
CA ALA A 291 31.48 -14.22 -0.10
C ALA A 291 30.05 -14.74 0.21
N ASP A 292 29.73 -15.03 1.47
CA ASP A 292 28.39 -15.48 1.90
C ASP A 292 27.34 -14.38 1.87
N ILE A 293 27.76 -13.12 2.06
CA ILE A 293 26.90 -11.94 2.02
C ILE A 293 26.64 -11.54 0.56
N LEU A 294 27.68 -11.59 -0.28
CA LEU A 294 27.60 -11.33 -1.74
C LEU A 294 26.58 -12.23 -2.45
N GLN A 295 26.43 -13.48 -2.02
CA GLN A 295 25.46 -14.40 -2.62
C GLN A 295 23.99 -13.99 -2.33
N LYS A 296 23.69 -13.52 -1.12
CA LYS A 296 22.35 -13.00 -0.75
C LYS A 296 22.08 -11.59 -1.30
N ILE A 297 23.13 -10.82 -1.52
CA ILE A 297 23.07 -9.43 -1.96
C ILE A 297 22.96 -9.32 -3.50
N SER A 298 23.61 -10.19 -4.26
CA SER A 298 23.74 -10.11 -5.72
C SER A 298 22.44 -9.95 -6.51
N SER A 299 21.31 -10.49 -6.02
CA SER A 299 20.00 -10.34 -6.69
C SER A 299 19.27 -9.02 -6.37
N LYS A 300 19.56 -8.39 -5.22
CA LYS A 300 18.93 -7.13 -4.79
C LYS A 300 19.80 -5.89 -5.07
N GLU A 301 21.13 -6.03 -5.05
CA GLU A 301 22.06 -4.93 -5.32
C GLU A 301 22.03 -4.47 -6.78
N ASN A 302 22.01 -5.41 -7.73
CA ASN A 302 21.89 -5.08 -9.15
C ASN A 302 20.62 -4.24 -9.40
N PHE A 303 19.50 -4.61 -8.78
CA PHE A 303 18.25 -3.86 -8.92
C PHE A 303 18.31 -2.45 -8.33
N TYR A 304 18.95 -2.26 -7.17
CA TYR A 304 19.09 -0.93 -6.56
C TYR A 304 20.05 -0.02 -7.37
N GLN A 305 21.18 -0.57 -7.82
CA GLN A 305 22.14 0.15 -8.67
C GLN A 305 21.52 0.52 -10.03
N ASP A 306 20.78 -0.40 -10.65
CA ASP A 306 20.04 -0.14 -11.89
C ASP A 306 19.00 0.97 -11.69
N GLN A 307 18.27 0.95 -10.57
CA GLN A 307 17.31 2.02 -10.23
C GLN A 307 17.98 3.38 -10.05
N ILE A 308 19.11 3.46 -9.35
CA ILE A 308 19.84 4.73 -9.19
C ILE A 308 20.36 5.21 -10.53
N THR A 309 20.92 4.31 -11.34
CA THR A 309 21.47 4.63 -12.65
C THR A 309 20.38 5.18 -13.57
N GLY A 310 19.24 4.50 -13.66
CA GLY A 310 18.08 5.00 -14.42
C GLY A 310 17.57 6.37 -13.93
N LYS A 311 17.55 6.60 -12.61
CA LYS A 311 17.21 7.94 -12.06
C LYS A 311 18.23 9.00 -12.43
N LEU A 312 19.53 8.68 -12.40
CA LEU A 312 20.60 9.60 -12.80
C LEU A 312 20.52 9.97 -14.28
N GLU A 313 20.15 9.02 -15.15
CA GLU A 313 19.92 9.29 -16.58
C GLU A 313 18.78 10.28 -16.79
N VAL A 314 17.64 10.06 -16.13
CA VAL A 314 16.48 10.96 -16.22
C VAL A 314 16.82 12.36 -15.71
N ILE A 315 17.50 12.47 -14.57
CA ILE A 315 17.94 13.76 -14.02
C ILE A 315 18.96 14.43 -14.94
N GLY A 316 19.89 13.67 -15.52
CA GLY A 316 20.84 14.18 -16.50
C GLY A 316 20.16 14.81 -17.71
N LEU A 317 19.12 14.16 -18.23
CA LEU A 317 18.30 14.68 -19.33
C LEU A 317 17.54 15.95 -18.93
N GLN A 318 16.93 15.97 -17.73
CA GLN A 318 16.23 17.15 -17.21
C GLN A 318 17.18 18.34 -17.04
N LEU A 319 18.38 18.12 -16.48
CA LEU A 319 19.41 19.15 -16.34
C LEU A 319 19.87 19.68 -17.70
N HIS A 320 20.02 18.81 -18.70
CA HIS A 320 20.38 19.23 -20.06
C HIS A 320 19.35 20.21 -20.64
N TYR A 321 18.06 19.84 -20.61
CA TYR A 321 17.00 20.71 -21.11
C TYR A 321 16.83 21.99 -20.30
N LEU A 322 16.98 21.94 -18.97
CA LEU A 322 16.92 23.14 -18.14
C LEU A 322 18.07 24.08 -18.42
N ARG A 323 19.28 23.58 -18.65
CA ARG A 323 20.44 24.40 -19.02
C ARG A 323 20.22 25.10 -20.37
N GLN A 324 19.62 24.41 -21.34
CA GLN A 324 19.20 25.03 -22.61
C GLN A 324 18.11 26.09 -22.38
N ALA A 325 17.10 25.81 -21.55
CA ALA A 325 16.03 26.76 -21.25
C ALA A 325 16.52 28.02 -20.49
N VAL A 326 17.60 27.90 -19.70
CA VAL A 326 18.19 28.99 -18.93
C VAL A 326 19.20 29.82 -19.74
N ARG A 327 19.78 29.28 -20.83
CA ARG A 327 20.76 29.94 -21.71
C ARG A 327 20.40 29.83 -23.21
N ASP A 328 20.15 30.97 -23.85
CA ASP A 328 20.60 31.14 -25.23
C ASP A 328 22.14 30.99 -25.22
N THR A 329 22.66 30.07 -26.05
CA THR A 329 24.05 29.59 -26.18
C THR A 329 24.64 28.77 -25.02
N VAL A 330 24.67 27.45 -25.23
CA VAL A 330 25.68 26.57 -24.61
C VAL A 330 26.40 25.88 -25.76
N GLU A 331 27.68 26.25 -25.94
CA GLU A 331 28.61 25.48 -26.75
C GLU A 331 28.56 24.01 -26.31
N SER A 332 28.50 23.14 -27.31
CA SER A 332 28.46 21.69 -27.15
C SER A 332 29.54 21.21 -26.19
N PHE A 333 29.12 20.65 -25.05
CA PHE A 333 29.94 19.70 -24.34
C PHE A 333 29.34 18.32 -24.55
N ASP A 334 30.11 17.49 -25.25
CA ASP A 334 29.84 16.08 -25.50
C ASP A 334 29.48 15.38 -24.18
N PHE A 335 28.24 14.91 -24.09
CA PHE A 335 27.88 13.93 -23.09
C PHE A 335 28.04 12.55 -23.72
N ILE A 336 28.89 11.73 -23.09
CA ILE A 336 29.11 10.33 -23.41
C ILE A 336 27.76 9.61 -23.35
N LEU A 337 27.19 9.30 -24.52
CA LEU A 337 26.18 8.28 -24.66
C LEU A 337 26.87 6.92 -24.65
N HIS A 338 26.87 6.29 -23.49
CA HIS A 338 26.92 4.84 -23.41
C HIS A 338 25.64 4.33 -22.76
N ALA A 339 24.54 4.47 -23.50
CA ALA A 339 23.36 3.62 -23.31
C ALA A 339 23.11 2.93 -24.65
N LYS A 340 23.07 1.60 -24.60
CA LYS A 340 23.16 0.61 -25.69
C LYS A 340 22.11 0.70 -26.81
N ASP A 341 21.27 1.73 -26.89
CA ASP A 341 20.10 1.74 -27.77
C ASP A 341 20.13 2.79 -28.89
N ARG A 342 21.30 3.35 -29.22
CA ARG A 342 21.44 4.26 -30.38
C ARG A 342 21.53 3.58 -31.74
N GLN A 343 21.50 2.26 -31.83
CA GLN A 343 21.58 1.58 -33.14
C GLN A 343 20.23 1.44 -33.88
N ASN A 344 19.08 1.72 -33.26
CA ASN A 344 17.78 1.41 -33.88
C ASN A 344 16.71 2.52 -33.90
N LEU A 345 17.03 3.76 -33.52
CA LEU A 345 16.04 4.85 -33.57
C LEU A 345 16.16 5.60 -34.90
N THR A 346 15.12 5.50 -35.72
CA THR A 346 15.04 6.18 -37.02
C THR A 346 14.61 7.64 -36.84
N LYS A 347 14.96 8.51 -37.79
CA LYS A 347 14.61 9.94 -37.78
C LYS A 347 13.10 10.21 -37.63
N GLU A 348 12.26 9.23 -37.95
CA GLU A 348 10.80 9.31 -37.83
C GLU A 348 10.31 9.26 -36.37
N ASP A 349 11.04 8.59 -35.48
CA ASP A 349 10.67 8.47 -34.06
C ASP A 349 10.96 9.78 -33.28
N ASP A 350 12.00 10.51 -33.69
CA ASP A 350 12.33 11.83 -33.14
C ASP A 350 11.32 12.91 -33.57
N GLU A 351 10.79 12.84 -34.79
CA GLU A 351 9.75 13.76 -35.27
C GLU A 351 8.40 13.50 -34.62
N LYS A 352 8.05 12.25 -34.31
CA LYS A 352 6.84 11.92 -33.55
C LYS A 352 6.92 12.42 -32.11
N ARG A 353 8.09 12.36 -31.47
CA ARG A 353 8.28 12.88 -30.09
C ARG A 353 8.20 14.40 -30.01
N ARG A 354 8.66 15.13 -31.03
CA ARG A 354 8.53 16.60 -31.12
C ARG A 354 7.09 17.10 -31.30
N LYS A 355 6.15 16.23 -31.68
CA LYS A 355 4.72 16.56 -31.81
C LYS A 355 3.89 16.23 -30.56
N ILE A 356 4.48 15.55 -29.57
CA ILE A 356 3.79 15.11 -28.35
C ILE A 356 4.13 16.01 -27.14
N ILE A 357 5.15 16.88 -27.25
CA ILE A 357 5.46 17.97 -26.32
C ILE A 357 4.92 19.27 -26.93
#